data_AF-A0A7Z9S6Y0-F1
#
_entry.id   AF-A0A7Z9S6Y0-F1
#
_cell.length_a   1.000
_cell.length_b   1.000
_cell.length_c   1.000
_cell.angle_alpha   90.00
_cell.angle_beta   90.00
_cell.angle_gamma   90.00
#
_symmetry.space_group_name_H-M   'P 1'
#
loop_
_entity.id
_entity.type
_entity.pdbx_description
1 polymer ?
#
loop_
_entity_poly.entity_id
_entity_poly.type
_entity_poly.pdbx_seq_one_letter_code
_entity_poly.pdbx_strand_id
1 'polypeptide(L)'
;MTANAKRIFWTITISAALIGSLGLGIRQNFGLFLTDMTRDLELGREAFAFAMALQNIVWGIGTPIVGALADKYGSGKMIALGGIAYAFGLYIMANADGVFGLNMGTGLLIGIGQAGVGFAVL
;
A
#
# COMPACT_ATOMS: atom_id res chain seq x y z
N MET A 1 16.15 -26.47 17.74
CA MET A 1 16.22 -25.48 16.65
C MET A 1 17.58 -24.81 16.71
N THR A 2 18.37 -24.85 15.65
CA THR A 2 19.70 -24.21 15.60
C THR A 2 19.57 -22.71 15.90
N ALA A 3 20.53 -22.11 16.60
CA ALA A 3 20.46 -20.69 17.01
C ALA A 3 20.21 -19.74 15.81
N ASN A 4 20.65 -20.13 14.61
CA ASN A 4 20.36 -19.44 13.34
C ASN A 4 18.88 -19.47 12.95
N ALA A 5 18.17 -20.58 13.16
CA ALA A 5 16.73 -20.66 12.85
C ALA A 5 15.92 -19.70 13.73
N LYS A 6 16.31 -19.53 15.00
CA LYS A 6 15.67 -18.57 15.91
C LYS A 6 15.94 -17.11 15.50
N ARG A 7 17.16 -16.81 15.05
CA ARG A 7 17.52 -15.48 14.52
C ARG A 7 16.74 -15.14 13.24
N ILE A 8 16.71 -16.05 12.27
CA ILE A 8 15.99 -15.89 10.99
C ILE A 8 14.49 -15.68 11.24
N PHE A 9 13.90 -16.48 12.13
CA PHE A 9 12.49 -16.34 12.51
C PHE A 9 12.17 -14.93 13.03
N TRP A 10 12.92 -14.45 14.02
CA TRP A 10 12.71 -13.11 14.57
C TRP A 10 12.95 -11.99 13.55
N THR A 11 13.94 -12.13 12.67
CA THR A 11 14.19 -11.14 11.61
C THR A 11 13.01 -11.03 10.65
N ILE A 12 12.44 -12.16 10.22
CA ILE A 12 11.28 -12.18 9.32
C ILE A 12 10.05 -11.58 10.00
N THR A 13 9.76 -11.98 11.24
CA THR A 13 8.60 -11.46 11.99
C THR A 13 8.69 -9.95 12.22
N ILE A 14 9.86 -9.44 12.61
CA ILE A 14 10.05 -7.99 12.82
C ILE A 14 9.90 -7.23 11.50
N SER A 15 10.44 -7.77 10.40
CA SER A 15 10.33 -7.15 9.08
C SER A 15 8.87 -7.10 8.59
N ALA A 16 8.14 -8.21 8.74
CA ALA A 16 6.72 -8.28 8.41
C ALA A 16 5.87 -7.32 9.27
N ALA A 17 6.15 -7.23 10.57
CA ALA A 17 5.47 -6.31 11.47
C ALA A 17 5.73 -4.84 11.11
N LEU A 18 6.96 -4.48 10.74
CA LEU A 18 7.30 -3.13 10.28
C LEU A 18 6.60 -2.77 8.97
N ILE A 19 6.63 -3.68 7.99
CA ILE A 19 5.98 -3.50 6.69
C ILE A 19 4.46 -3.33 6.88
N GLY A 20 3.83 -4.21 7.66
CA GLY A 20 2.40 -4.15 7.95
C GLY A 20 2.02 -2.86 8.68
N SER A 21 2.84 -2.44 9.64
CA SER A 21 2.62 -1.21 10.41
C SER A 21 2.74 0.04 9.53
N LEU A 22 3.69 0.09 8.60
CA LEU A 22 3.84 1.19 7.64
C LEU A 22 2.66 1.25 6.66
N GLY A 23 2.30 0.12 6.05
CA GLY A 23 1.20 0.06 5.08
C GLY A 23 -0.16 0.43 5.68
N LEU A 24 -0.51 -0.15 6.84
CA LEU A 24 -1.76 0.14 7.53
C LEU A 24 -1.74 1.52 8.20
N GLY A 25 -0.61 1.92 8.77
CA GLY A 25 -0.46 3.21 9.44
C GLY A 25 -0.66 4.39 8.49
N ILE A 26 -0.01 4.39 7.33
CA ILE A 26 -0.16 5.47 6.34
C ILE A 26 -1.60 5.56 5.84
N ARG A 27 -2.28 4.42 5.63
CA ARG A 27 -3.69 4.39 5.23
C ARG A 27 -4.61 5.04 6.26
N GLN A 28 -4.35 4.81 7.54
CA GLN A 28 -5.11 5.41 8.64
C GLN A 28 -4.97 6.95 8.66
N ASN A 29 -3.80 7.46 8.27
CA ASN A 29 -3.50 8.90 8.29
C ASN A 29 -4.13 9.66 7.11
N PHE A 30 -4.46 9.01 5.98
CA PHE A 30 -5.09 9.69 4.84
C PHE A 30 -6.38 10.44 5.22
N GLY A 31 -7.15 9.92 6.18
CA GLY A 31 -8.36 10.60 6.68
C GLY A 31 -8.09 11.95 7.33
N LEU A 32 -6.89 12.17 7.90
CA LEU A 32 -6.50 13.45 8.52
C LEU A 32 -6.25 14.52 7.46
N PHE A 33 -5.70 14.14 6.30
CA PHE A 33 -5.38 15.05 5.21
C PHE A 33 -6.58 15.40 4.33
N LEU A 34 -7.74 14.76 4.54
CA LEU A 34 -8.96 15.01 3.78
C LEU A 34 -9.31 16.51 3.73
N THR A 35 -9.32 17.17 4.89
CA THR A 35 -9.77 18.56 4.99
C THR A 35 -8.81 19.52 4.30
N ASP A 36 -7.50 19.31 4.47
CA ASP A 36 -6.48 20.15 3.83
C ASP A 36 -6.47 19.94 2.31
N MET A 37 -6.55 18.69 1.84
CA MET A 37 -6.60 18.38 0.41
C MET A 37 -7.87 18.89 -0.28
N THR A 38 -9.03 18.78 0.37
CA THR A 38 -10.31 19.30 -0.15
C THR A 38 -10.25 20.83 -0.30
N ARG A 39 -9.53 21.51 0.61
CA ARG A 39 -9.40 22.97 0.63
C ARG A 39 -8.35 23.48 -0.36
N ASP A 40 -7.19 22.84 -0.44
CA ASP A 40 -6.08 23.29 -1.28
C ASP A 40 -6.25 22.93 -2.77
N LEU A 41 -6.88 21.78 -3.06
CA LEU A 41 -7.10 21.34 -4.45
C LEU A 41 -8.46 21.79 -5.00
N GLU A 42 -9.25 22.55 -4.23
CA GLU A 42 -10.65 22.91 -4.52
C GLU A 42 -11.53 21.69 -4.90
N LEU A 43 -11.16 20.51 -4.40
CA LEU A 43 -11.84 19.25 -4.72
C LEU A 43 -12.98 19.01 -3.73
N GLY A 44 -14.13 18.56 -4.23
CA GLY A 44 -15.19 18.06 -3.36
C GLY A 44 -14.77 16.79 -2.61
N ARG A 45 -15.29 16.58 -1.40
CA ARG A 45 -15.07 15.35 -0.59
C ARG A 45 -15.37 14.06 -1.36
N GLU A 46 -16.26 14.14 -2.35
CA GLU A 46 -16.63 13.02 -3.23
C GLU A 46 -15.43 12.47 -4.01
N ALA A 47 -14.54 13.34 -4.51
CA ALA A 47 -13.37 12.92 -5.29
C ALA A 47 -12.39 12.12 -4.43
N PHE A 48 -12.17 12.56 -3.18
CA PHE A 48 -11.33 11.83 -2.23
C PHE A 48 -11.96 10.51 -1.79
N ALA A 49 -13.27 10.52 -1.49
CA ALA A 49 -14.00 9.30 -1.13
C ALA A 49 -13.95 8.26 -2.27
N PHE A 50 -14.06 8.71 -3.52
CA PHE A 50 -13.91 7.86 -4.69
C PHE A 50 -12.50 7.27 -4.81
N ALA A 51 -11.44 8.08 -4.62
CA ALA A 51 -10.07 7.59 -4.63
C ALA A 51 -9.83 6.50 -3.56
N MET A 52 -10.37 6.70 -2.36
CA MET A 52 -10.30 5.71 -1.28
C MET A 52 -11.14 4.45 -1.57
N ALA A 53 -12.29 4.59 -2.23
CA ALA A 53 -13.09 3.45 -2.66
C ALA A 53 -12.34 2.63 -3.72
N LEU A 54 -11.75 3.30 -4.72
CA LEU A 54 -10.95 2.68 -5.76
C LEU A 54 -9.75 1.93 -5.16
N GLN A 55 -9.05 2.55 -4.20
CA GLN A 55 -7.95 1.91 -3.47
C GLN A 55 -8.36 0.58 -2.84
N ASN A 56 -9.52 0.53 -2.16
CA ASN A 56 -9.99 -0.70 -1.52
C ASN A 56 -10.37 -1.78 -2.55
N ILE A 57 -10.95 -1.41 -3.68
CA ILE A 57 -11.27 -2.34 -4.76
C ILE A 57 -9.99 -2.93 -5.36
N VAL A 58 -9.03 -2.07 -5.70
CA VAL A 58 -7.75 -2.49 -6.29
C VAL A 58 -6.96 -3.35 -5.32
N TRP A 59 -6.93 -2.98 -4.03
CA TRP A 59 -6.31 -3.79 -2.98
C TRP A 59 -6.99 -5.16 -2.85
N GLY A 60 -8.33 -5.20 -2.78
CA GLY A 60 -9.09 -6.44 -2.63
C GLY A 60 -8.90 -7.40 -3.80
N ILE A 61 -8.92 -6.90 -5.04
CA ILE A 61 -8.72 -7.71 -6.26
C ILE A 61 -7.24 -8.09 -6.42
N GLY A 62 -6.33 -7.19 -6.09
CA GLY A 62 -4.89 -7.41 -6.23
C GLY A 62 -4.36 -8.47 -5.27
N THR A 63 -4.90 -8.54 -4.06
CA THR A 63 -4.40 -9.44 -3.00
C THR A 63 -4.30 -10.92 -3.43
N PRO A 64 -5.34 -11.57 -3.99
CA PRO A 64 -5.23 -12.96 -4.45
C PRO A 64 -4.28 -13.14 -5.64
N ILE A 65 -4.21 -12.15 -6.54
CA ILE A 65 -3.32 -12.19 -7.70
C ILE A 65 -1.87 -12.14 -7.23
N VAL A 66 -1.53 -11.17 -6.38
CA VAL A 66 -0.16 -11.01 -5.89
C VAL A 66 0.23 -12.14 -4.94
N GLY A 67 -0.69 -12.68 -4.15
CA GLY A 67 -0.48 -13.91 -3.38
C GLY A 67 -0.10 -15.10 -4.27
N ALA A 68 -0.87 -15.36 -5.32
CA ALA A 68 -0.55 -16.44 -6.27
C ALA A 68 0.79 -16.20 -7.00
N LEU A 69 1.14 -14.95 -7.31
CA LEU A 69 2.44 -14.60 -7.87
C LEU A 69 3.58 -14.78 -6.85
N ALA A 70 3.33 -14.49 -5.57
CA ALA A 70 4.31 -14.68 -4.50
C ALA A 70 4.64 -16.15 -4.28
N ASP A 71 3.63 -17.03 -4.33
CA ASP A 71 3.82 -18.49 -4.25
C ASP A 71 4.67 -19.01 -5.41
N LYS A 72 4.56 -18.40 -6.60
CA LYS A 72 5.29 -18.82 -7.81
C LYS A 72 6.70 -18.22 -7.93
N TYR A 73 6.88 -16.95 -7.59
CA TYR A 73 8.13 -16.20 -7.84
C TYR A 73 8.92 -15.86 -6.57
N GLY A 74 8.37 -16.16 -5.39
CA GLY A 74 8.94 -15.93 -4.07
C GLY A 74 8.45 -14.64 -3.40
N SER A 75 8.00 -14.76 -2.16
CA SER A 75 7.43 -13.68 -1.34
C SER A 75 8.32 -12.44 -1.24
N GLY A 76 9.63 -12.62 -1.04
CA GLY A 76 10.56 -11.50 -0.87
C GLY A 76 10.61 -10.54 -2.07
N LYS A 77 10.49 -11.05 -3.29
CA LYS A 77 10.47 -10.21 -4.51
C LYS A 77 9.17 -9.44 -4.65
N MET A 78 8.04 -10.07 -4.32
CA MET A 78 6.72 -9.44 -4.39
C MET A 78 6.56 -8.35 -3.33
N ILE A 79 7.10 -8.58 -2.13
CA ILE A 79 7.18 -7.57 -1.06
C ILE A 79 7.97 -6.34 -1.54
N ALA A 80 9.14 -6.54 -2.15
CA ALA A 80 9.96 -5.44 -2.65
C ALA A 80 9.27 -4.67 -3.78
N LEU A 81 8.66 -5.37 -4.75
CA LEU A 81 7.91 -4.74 -5.84
C LEU A 81 6.68 -3.97 -5.32
N GLY A 82 5.94 -4.56 -4.36
CA GLY A 82 4.81 -3.92 -3.70
C GLY A 82 5.23 -2.66 -2.94
N GLY A 83 6.35 -2.72 -2.21
CA GLY A 83 6.92 -1.58 -1.50
C GLY A 83 7.35 -0.45 -2.45
N ILE A 84 7.97 -0.76 -3.58
CA ILE A 84 8.35 0.24 -4.60
C ILE A 84 7.10 0.88 -5.21
N ALA A 85 6.09 0.08 -5.59
CA ALA A 85 4.83 0.59 -6.12
C ALA A 85 4.11 1.50 -5.11
N TYR A 86 4.15 1.13 -3.82
CA TYR A 86 3.59 1.92 -2.73
C TYR A 86 4.30 3.27 -2.55
N ALA A 87 5.64 3.26 -2.51
CA ALA A 87 6.44 4.47 -2.39
C ALA A 87 6.25 5.41 -3.61
N PHE A 88 6.16 4.84 -4.81
CA PHE A 88 5.91 5.60 -6.02
C PHE A 88 4.49 6.19 -6.06
N GLY A 89 3.49 5.43 -5.60
CA GLY A 89 2.12 5.91 -5.43
C GLY A 89 2.01 7.08 -4.45
N LEU A 90 2.75 7.02 -3.34
CA LEU A 90 2.86 8.14 -2.39
C LEU A 90 3.55 9.37 -3.00
N TYR A 91 4.62 9.17 -3.77
CA TYR A 91 5.29 10.27 -4.46
C TYR A 91 4.38 10.99 -5.44
N ILE A 92 3.58 10.24 -6.21
CA ILE A 92 2.59 10.81 -7.13
C ILE A 92 1.49 11.53 -6.35
N MET A 93 1.01 10.96 -5.25
CA MET A 93 0.01 11.61 -4.40
C MET A 93 0.53 12.93 -3.79
N ALA A 94 1.80 12.99 -3.40
CA ALA A 94 2.42 14.19 -2.84
C ALA A 94 2.59 15.33 -3.87
N ASN A 95 2.60 15.01 -5.16
CA ASN A 95 2.71 15.98 -6.26
C ASN A 95 1.41 16.07 -7.08
N ALA A 96 0.28 15.63 -6.52
CA ALA A 96 -0.98 15.59 -7.25
C ALA A 96 -1.67 16.96 -7.19
N ASP A 97 -1.79 17.61 -8.35
CA ASP A 97 -2.49 18.91 -8.49
C ASP A 97 -4.01 18.76 -8.75
N GLY A 98 -4.57 17.55 -8.63
CA GLY A 98 -6.01 17.33 -8.86
C GLY A 98 -6.48 15.88 -8.71
N VAL A 99 -7.77 15.64 -9.00
CA VAL A 99 -8.48 14.34 -8.84
C VAL A 99 -7.76 13.18 -9.56
N PHE A 100 -7.22 13.45 -10.75
CA PHE A 100 -6.58 12.44 -11.58
C PHE A 100 -5.29 11.90 -10.93
N GLY A 101 -4.45 12.80 -10.39
CA GLY A 101 -3.26 12.43 -9.64
C GLY A 101 -3.59 11.68 -8.35
N LEU A 102 -4.68 12.06 -7.68
CA LEU A 102 -5.20 11.36 -6.51
C LEU A 102 -5.63 9.93 -6.82
N ASN A 103 -6.41 9.73 -7.87
CA ASN A 103 -6.90 8.40 -8.24
C ASN A 103 -5.77 7.50 -8.75
N MET A 104 -4.82 8.04 -9.51
CA MET A 104 -3.67 7.26 -10.00
C MET A 104 -2.69 6.89 -8.88
N GLY A 105 -2.34 7.86 -8.01
CA GLY A 105 -1.44 7.63 -6.88
C GLY A 105 -2.09 6.79 -5.79
N THR A 106 -3.15 7.32 -5.18
CA THR A 106 -3.83 6.73 -4.02
C THR A 106 -4.69 5.53 -4.37
N GLY A 107 -5.42 5.58 -5.50
CA GLY A 107 -6.34 4.51 -5.89
C GLY A 107 -5.64 3.31 -6.51
N LEU A 108 -4.83 3.53 -7.54
CA LEU A 108 -4.23 2.43 -8.32
C LEU A 108 -2.90 1.96 -7.73
N LEU A 109 -1.91 2.85 -7.62
CA LEU A 109 -0.53 2.47 -7.27
C LEU A 109 -0.40 2.05 -5.81
N ILE A 110 -0.98 2.83 -4.89
CA ILE A 110 -1.01 2.45 -3.48
C ILE A 110 -1.84 1.18 -3.28
N GLY A 111 -2.98 1.02 -3.96
CA GLY A 111 -3.81 -0.21 -3.89
C GLY A 111 -3.06 -1.46 -4.34
N ILE A 112 -2.35 -1.40 -5.47
CA ILE A 112 -1.52 -2.51 -5.99
C ILE A 112 -0.33 -2.77 -5.06
N GLY A 113 0.35 -1.71 -4.60
CA GLY A 113 1.46 -1.82 -3.66
C GLY A 113 1.03 -2.54 -2.39
N GLN A 114 -0.12 -2.15 -1.83
CA GLN A 114 -0.67 -2.72 -0.61
C GLN A 114 -1.10 -4.19 -0.77
N ALA A 115 -1.46 -4.63 -1.99
CA ALA A 115 -1.71 -6.03 -2.29
C ALA A 115 -0.42 -6.88 -2.24
N GLY A 116 0.73 -6.31 -2.60
CA GLY A 116 2.02 -6.98 -2.57
C GLY A 116 2.73 -7.03 -1.23
N VAL A 117 2.32 -6.18 -0.27
CA VAL A 117 2.81 -6.19 1.11
C VAL A 117 1.77 -6.65 2.13
N GLY A 118 0.63 -7.16 1.68
CA GLY A 118 -0.44 -7.68 2.53
C GLY A 118 -0.16 -9.08 3.10
N PHE A 119 -1.02 -9.51 4.04
CA PHE A 119 -0.95 -10.82 4.71
C PHE A 119 -0.98 -12.04 3.79
N ALA A 120 -1.38 -11.89 2.53
CA ALA A 120 -1.33 -12.98 1.55
C ALA A 120 0.11 -13.27 1.07
N VAL A 121 1.05 -12.36 1.29
CA VAL A 121 2.44 -12.46 0.80
C VAL A 121 3.45 -12.60 1.94
N LEU A 122 3.19 -11.96 3.10
CA LEU A 122 3.99 -12.02 4.32
C LEU A 122 3.79 -13.33 5.09
#